data_AF-U1R6D5-F1
#
_entry.id   AF-U1R6D5-F1
#
_cell.length_a   1.000
_cell.length_b   1.000
_cell.length_c   1.000
_cell.angle_alpha   90.00
_cell.angle_beta   90.00
_cell.angle_gamma   90.00
#
_symmetry.space_group_name_H-M   'P 1'
#
loop_
_entity.id
_entity.type
_entity.pdbx_description
1 polymer ?
#
loop_
_entity_poly.entity_id
_entity_poly.type
_entity_poly.pdbx_seq_one_letter_code
_entity_poly.pdbx_strand_id
1 'polypeptide(L)'
;RALYATLPDTRRIQAHCLLNTGTALDSMGEYAAAIERLDAARALYATLPDTQQAQARCLRSAGLALDSMGEYAAAIERLDA
;
A
#
# COMPACT_ATOMS: atom_id res chain seq x y z
N ARG A 1 14.51 -7.78 10.18
CA ARG A 1 14.93 -8.46 8.93
C ARG A 1 13.87 -9.53 8.64
N ALA A 2 13.16 -9.41 7.51
CA ALA A 2 11.81 -9.97 7.32
C ALA A 2 11.78 -11.51 7.29
N LEU A 3 11.25 -12.11 8.37
CA LEU A 3 11.06 -13.56 8.55
C LEU A 3 10.31 -14.25 7.41
N TYR A 4 9.47 -13.50 6.69
CA TYR A 4 8.60 -14.04 5.65
C TYR A 4 9.21 -13.99 4.25
N ALA A 5 10.27 -13.21 3.98
CA ALA A 5 10.72 -12.88 2.61
C ALA A 5 11.07 -14.09 1.72
N THR A 6 11.34 -15.26 2.31
CA THR A 6 11.87 -16.44 1.60
C THR A 6 10.91 -17.64 1.60
N LEU A 7 9.74 -17.54 2.23
CA LEU A 7 8.81 -18.68 2.30
C LEU A 7 7.78 -18.60 1.16
N PRO A 8 7.65 -19.66 0.33
CA PRO A 8 6.48 -19.85 -0.53
C PRO A 8 5.19 -19.70 0.30
N ASP A 9 4.13 -19.19 -0.31
CA ASP A 9 2.81 -18.93 0.32
C ASP A 9 2.71 -17.79 1.34
N THR A 10 3.80 -17.05 1.60
CA THR A 10 3.73 -15.90 2.54
C THR A 10 3.49 -14.56 1.87
N ARG A 11 3.44 -14.50 0.53
CA ARG A 11 3.24 -13.24 -0.22
C ARG A 11 2.00 -12.46 0.25
N ARG A 12 0.90 -13.16 0.57
CA ARG A 12 -0.30 -12.53 1.13
C ARG A 12 0.00 -11.88 2.48
N ILE A 13 0.66 -12.60 3.38
CA ILE A 13 1.04 -12.08 4.71
C ILE A 13 1.98 -10.88 4.55
N GLN A 14 2.99 -10.97 3.67
CA GLN A 14 3.91 -9.87 3.39
C GLN A 14 3.17 -8.61 2.89
N ALA A 15 2.25 -8.77 1.95
CA ALA A 15 1.44 -7.68 1.42
C ALA A 15 0.57 -7.03 2.53
N HIS A 16 -0.02 -7.84 3.40
CA HIS A 16 -0.76 -7.34 4.57
C HIS A 16 0.15 -6.56 5.54
N CYS A 17 1.36 -7.05 5.82
CA CYS A 17 2.32 -6.34 6.67
C CYS A 17 2.71 -4.99 6.06
N LEU A 18 2.95 -4.93 4.75
CA LEU A 18 3.29 -3.69 4.04
C LEU A 18 2.12 -2.69 4.08
N LEU A 19 0.90 -3.14 3.81
CA LEU A 19 -0.31 -2.31 3.89
C LEU A 19 -0.49 -1.70 5.29
N ASN A 20 -0.35 -2.53 6.33
CA ASN A 20 -0.47 -2.06 7.71
C ASN A 20 0.66 -1.09 8.08
N THR A 21 1.87 -1.34 7.59
CA THR A 21 3.00 -0.43 7.82
C THR A 21 2.78 0.91 7.12
N GLY A 22 2.29 0.91 5.87
CA GLY A 22 1.92 2.13 5.16
C GLY A 22 0.85 2.92 5.90
N THR A 23 -0.19 2.25 6.39
CA THR A 23 -1.25 2.91 7.19
C THR A 23 -0.72 3.53 8.49
N ALA A 24 0.24 2.87 9.14
CA ALA A 24 0.86 3.40 10.36
C ALA A 24 1.73 4.63 10.06
N LEU A 25 2.52 4.59 8.98
CA LEU A 25 3.32 5.74 8.53
C LEU A 25 2.45 6.94 8.16
N ASP A 26 1.32 6.71 7.48
CA ASP A 26 0.33 7.74 7.16
C ASP A 26 -0.20 8.41 8.43
N SER A 27 -0.56 7.61 9.44
CA SER A 27 -0.99 8.11 10.76
C SER A 27 0.09 8.90 11.50
N MET A 28 1.38 8.68 11.18
CA MET A 28 2.52 9.41 11.73
C MET A 28 2.89 10.66 10.92
N GLY A 29 2.19 10.93 9.81
CA GLY A 29 2.53 12.01 8.89
C GLY A 29 3.70 11.72 7.95
N GLU A 30 4.20 10.48 7.93
CA GLU A 30 5.28 10.03 7.03
C GLU A 30 4.70 9.60 5.67
N TYR A 31 4.02 10.53 4.99
CA TYR A 31 3.19 10.24 3.81
C TYR A 31 3.96 9.62 2.63
N ALA A 32 5.15 10.14 2.31
CA ALA A 32 5.97 9.59 1.22
C ALA A 32 6.38 8.13 1.48
N ALA A 33 6.82 7.84 2.71
CA ALA A 33 7.15 6.48 3.11
C ALA A 33 5.91 5.58 3.16
N ALA A 34 4.75 6.12 3.55
CA ALA A 34 3.48 5.41 3.50
C ALA A 34 3.15 4.97 2.07
N ILE A 35 3.24 5.87 1.10
CA ILE A 35 2.99 5.60 -0.32
C ILE A 35 3.90 4.49 -0.83
N GLU A 36 5.20 4.53 -0.54
CA GLU A 36 6.13 3.47 -0.94
C GLU A 36 5.72 2.08 -0.43
N ARG A 37 5.28 1.99 0.84
CA ARG A 37 4.85 0.71 1.43
C ARG A 37 3.52 0.24 0.85
N LEU A 38 2.60 1.15 0.58
CA LEU A 38 1.30 0.85 -0.02
C LEU A 38 1.46 0.38 -1.48
N ASP A 39 2.37 0.98 -2.25
CA ASP A 39 2.68 0.56 -3.61
C ASP A 39 3.36 -0.80 -3.65
N ALA A 40 4.29 -1.07 -2.73
CA ALA A 40 4.88 -2.40 -2.57
C ALA A 40 3.84 -3.46 -2.18
N ALA A 41 2.91 -3.14 -1.27
CA ALA A 41 1.81 -4.02 -0.91
C ALA A 41 0.92 -4.34 -2.12
N ARG A 42 0.53 -3.32 -2.88
CA ARG A 42 -0.29 -3.45 -4.09
C ARG A 42 0.39 -4.34 -5.14
N ALA A 43 1.68 -4.12 -5.38
CA ALA A 43 2.45 -4.93 -6.31
C ALA A 43 2.47 -6.41 -5.92
N LEU A 44 2.61 -6.73 -4.62
CA LEU A 44 2.51 -8.11 -4.15
C LEU A 44 1.11 -8.68 -4.28
N TYR A 45 0.07 -7.94 -3.91
CA TYR A 45 -1.32 -8.39 -4.08
C TYR A 45 -1.64 -8.69 -5.55
N ALA A 46 -1.14 -7.88 -6.50
CA ALA A 46 -1.34 -8.10 -7.94
C ALA A 46 -0.79 -9.45 -8.44
N THR A 47 0.12 -10.09 -7.70
CA THR A 47 0.63 -11.44 -8.02
C THR A 47 -0.23 -12.58 -7.47
N LEU A 48 -1.32 -12.27 -6.76
CA LEU A 48 -2.15 -13.23 -6.02
C LEU A 48 -3.63 -13.17 -6.47
N PRO A 49 -4.30 -14.33 -6.56
CA PRO A 49 -5.73 -14.38 -6.87
C PRO A 49 -6.57 -13.82 -5.72
N ASP A 50 -7.74 -13.25 -6.07
CA ASP A 50 -8.77 -12.76 -5.15
C ASP A 50 -8.27 -11.67 -4.17
N THR A 51 -7.49 -10.71 -4.69
CA THR A 51 -6.91 -9.61 -3.92
C THR A 51 -7.31 -8.22 -4.41
N GLN A 52 -8.25 -8.12 -5.34
CA GLN A 52 -8.71 -6.86 -5.95
C GLN A 52 -9.13 -5.85 -4.88
N GLN A 53 -9.85 -6.30 -3.85
CA GLN A 53 -10.25 -5.44 -2.72
C GLN A 53 -9.04 -4.93 -1.92
N ALA A 54 -8.00 -5.76 -1.74
CA ALA A 54 -6.80 -5.36 -1.03
C ALA A 54 -5.97 -4.36 -1.85
N GLN A 55 -5.92 -4.54 -3.18
CA GLN A 55 -5.29 -3.58 -4.10
C GLN A 55 -6.01 -2.22 -4.08
N ALA A 56 -7.35 -2.21 -4.16
CA ALA A 56 -8.15 -0.99 -4.04
C ALA A 56 -7.93 -0.28 -2.69
N ARG A 57 -7.77 -1.03 -1.60
CA ARG A 57 -7.42 -0.46 -0.30
C ARG A 57 -6.05 0.21 -0.31
N CYS A 58 -5.06 -0.38 -0.98
CA CYS A 58 -3.73 0.24 -1.13
C CYS A 58 -3.81 1.55 -1.93
N LEU A 59 -4.53 1.55 -3.06
CA LEU A 59 -4.74 2.74 -3.90
C LEU A 59 -5.41 3.87 -3.13
N ARG A 60 -6.53 3.56 -2.45
CA ARG A 60 -7.26 4.53 -1.64
C ARG A 60 -6.38 5.12 -0.53
N SER A 61 -5.64 4.28 0.19
CA SER A 61 -4.74 4.77 1.24
C SER A 61 -3.61 5.64 0.69
N ALA A 62 -3.05 5.31 -0.49
CA ALA A 62 -2.01 6.12 -1.12
C ALA A 62 -2.57 7.45 -1.65
N GLY A 63 -3.79 7.45 -2.19
CA GLY A 63 -4.49 8.66 -2.60
C GLY A 63 -4.74 9.62 -1.42
N LEU A 64 -5.14 9.09 -0.26
CA LEU A 64 -5.30 9.89 0.96
C LEU A 64 -3.98 10.45 1.50
N ALA A 65 -2.88 9.70 1.39
CA ALA A 65 -1.56 10.20 1.76
C ALA A 65 -1.10 11.34 0.82
N LEU A 66 -1.35 11.22 -0.49
CA LEU A 66 -1.09 12.29 -1.47
C LEU A 66 -1.94 13.53 -1.19
N ASP A 67 -3.23 13.35 -0.87
CA ASP A 67 -4.13 14.43 -0.46
C ASP A 67 -3.59 15.15 0.79
N SER A 68 -3.11 14.39 1.78
CA SER A 68 -2.52 14.94 3.00
C SER A 68 -1.19 15.70 2.77
N MET A 69 -0.49 15.41 1.66
CA MET A 69 0.67 16.17 1.20
C MET A 69 0.30 17.42 0.37
N GLY A 70 -0.98 17.61 0.05
CA GLY A 70 -1.45 18.66 -0.85
C GLY A 70 -1.27 18.35 -2.34
N GLU A 71 -0.91 17.12 -2.69
CA GLU A 71 -0.74 16.67 -4.08
C GLU A 71 -2.06 16.21 -4.70
N TYR A 72 -3.04 17.13 -4.77
CA TYR A 72 -4.42 16.81 -5.12
C TYR A 72 -4.59 16.18 -6.51
N ALA A 73 -3.83 16.63 -7.50
CA ALA A 73 -3.90 16.07 -8.85
C ALA A 73 -3.45 14.61 -8.89
N ALA A 74 -2.35 14.29 -8.19
CA ALA A 74 -1.84 12.94 -8.07
C ALA A 74 -2.78 12.06 -7.22
N ALA A 75 -3.41 12.64 -6.18
CA ALA A 75 -4.41 11.94 -5.37
C ALA A 75 -5.62 11.51 -6.22
N ILE A 76 -6.15 12.39 -7.07
CA ILE A 76 -7.25 12.07 -8.00
C ILE A 76 -6.84 10.96 -8.95
N GLU A 77 -5.70 11.10 -9.63
CA GLU A 77 -5.19 10.07 -10.55
C GLU A 77 -5.04 8.71 -9.85
N ARG A 78 -4.56 8.71 -8.60
CA ARG A 78 -4.40 7.50 -7.80
C ARG A 78 -5.73 6.84 -7.42
N LEU A 79 -6.78 7.63 -7.21
CA LEU A 79 -8.11 7.14 -6.81
C LEU A 79 -8.94 6.62 -7.99
N ASP A 80 -8.65 7.09 -9.20
CA ASP A 80 -9.32 6.67 -10.44
C ASP A 80 -8.67 5.43 -11.10
N ALA A 81 -7.48 5.02 -10.64
CA ALA A 81 -6.72 3.86 -11.14
C ALA A 81 -7.30 2.50 -10.67
#